data_AF-A2BS72-F1
#
_entry.id   AF-A2BS72-F1
#
_cell.length_a   1.000
_cell.length_b   1.000
_cell.length_c   1.000
_cell.angle_alpha   90.00
_cell.angle_beta   90.00
_cell.angle_gamma   90.00
#
_symmetry.space_group_name_H-M   'P 1'
#
loop_
_entity.id
_entity.type
_entity.pdbx_description
1 polymer ?
#
loop_
_entity_poly.entity_id
_entity_poly.type
_entity_poly.pdbx_seq_one_letter_code
_entity_poly.pdbx_strand_id
1 'polypeptide(L)' 'MRTKWDDKSWKKDFLNMKSLSPSDAKLLMGGVKGLKDSWRLGVLHVECKRLKKIQE' A
#
# COMPACT_ATOMS: atom_id res chain seq x y z
N MET A 1 13.14 -12.03 13.91
CA MET A 1 12.17 -10.95 14.25
C MET A 1 11.70 -10.32 12.95
N ARG A 2 10.49 -10.66 12.47
CA ARG A 2 9.91 -10.02 11.29
C ARG A 2 9.38 -8.67 11.76
N THR A 3 10.04 -7.58 11.37
CA THR A 3 9.57 -6.25 11.77
C THR A 3 8.17 -6.08 11.22
N LYS A 4 7.23 -5.53 12.02
CA LYS A 4 5.83 -5.25 11.64
C LYS A 4 5.68 -4.46 10.32
N TRP A 5 6.77 -3.88 9.84
CA TRP A 5 6.90 -3.09 8.62
C TRP A 5 7.28 -3.90 7.37
N ASP A 6 7.82 -5.12 7.53
CA ASP A 6 8.12 -6.02 6.40
C ASP A 6 6.87 -6.79 5.94
N ASP A 7 5.74 -6.60 6.64
CA ASP A 7 4.47 -7.20 6.27
C ASP A 7 3.92 -6.52 5.00
N LYS A 8 4.45 -6.94 3.84
CA LYS A 8 3.98 -6.52 2.51
C LYS A 8 2.64 -7.17 2.15
N SER A 9 2.00 -7.93 3.05
CA SER A 9 0.72 -8.61 2.78
C SER A 9 -0.38 -7.62 2.42
N TRP A 10 -0.39 -6.43 3.03
CA TRP A 10 -1.36 -5.38 2.71
C TRP A 10 -1.21 -4.85 1.28
N LYS A 11 -0.02 -4.90 0.67
CA LYS A 11 0.17 -4.47 -0.72
C LYS A 11 -0.61 -5.34 -1.69
N LYS A 12 -0.63 -6.65 -1.41
CA LYS A 12 -1.30 -7.66 -2.23
C LYS A 12 -2.81 -7.56 -2.09
N ASP A 13 -3.26 -7.27 -0.88
CA ASP A 13 -4.66 -7.01 -0.55
C ASP A 13 -5.15 -5.70 -1.19
N PHE A 14 -4.33 -4.64 -1.18
CA PHE A 14 -4.63 -3.39 -1.85
C PHE A 14 -4.73 -3.53 -3.37
N LEU A 15 -3.88 -4.36 -3.98
CA LEU A 15 -3.97 -4.73 -5.40
C LEU A 15 -5.28 -5.45 -5.75
N ASN A 16 -5.87 -6.15 -4.78
CA ASN A 16 -7.12 -6.88 -4.96
C ASN A 16 -8.35 -5.99 -4.73
N MET A 17 -8.28 -5.07 -3.75
CA MET A 17 -9.43 -4.26 -3.31
C MET A 17 -9.77 -3.07 -4.20
N LYS A 18 -8.83 -2.54 -5.01
CA LYS A 18 -9.07 -1.31 -5.77
C LYS A 18 -8.52 -1.42 -7.19
N SER A 19 -9.33 -1.01 -8.17
CA SER A 19 -8.91 -0.70 -9.53
C SER A 19 -7.86 0.42 -9.49
N LEU A 20 -6.60 0.03 -9.36
CA LEU A 20 -5.52 0.95 -9.12
C LEU A 20 -5.32 1.89 -10.31
N SER A 21 -5.11 3.16 -10.00
CA SER A 21 -4.46 4.06 -10.94
C SER A 21 -3.06 3.49 -11.22
N PRO A 22 -2.65 3.35 -12.49
CA PRO A 22 -1.38 2.68 -12.86
C PRO A 22 -0.15 3.29 -12.16
N SER A 23 -0.23 4.55 -11.76
CA SER A 23 0.78 5.27 -10.98
C SER A 23 1.03 4.66 -9.59
N ASP A 24 -0.01 4.31 -8.85
CA ASP A 24 0.11 3.74 -7.51
C ASP A 24 0.52 2.25 -7.57
N ALA A 25 0.09 1.53 -8.61
CA ALA A 25 0.54 0.17 -8.87
C ALA A 25 2.04 0.13 -9.22
N LYS A 26 2.50 1.10 -10.03
CA LYS A 26 3.92 1.26 -10.36
C LYS A 26 4.76 1.61 -9.14
N LEU A 27 4.23 2.36 -8.17
CA LEU A 27 4.91 2.68 -6.91
C LEU A 27 4.97 1.46 -5.97
N LEU A 28 3.90 0.67 -5.92
CA LEU A 28 3.83 -0.56 -5.13
C LEU A 28 4.78 -1.65 -5.64
N MET A 29 4.86 -1.82 -6.97
CA MET A 29 5.71 -2.81 -7.65
C MET A 29 7.15 -2.32 -7.86
N GLY A 30 7.33 -1.07 -8.30
CA GLY A 30 8.63 -0.49 -8.66
C GLY A 30 9.46 0.00 -7.48
N GLY A 31 8.89 -0.01 -6.28
CA GLY A 31 9.55 0.44 -5.07
C GLY A 31 9.54 1.95 -4.92
N VAL A 32 9.88 2.38 -3.71
CA VAL A 32 9.86 3.78 -3.31
C VAL A 32 11.18 4.43 -3.74
N LYS A 33 11.14 5.43 -4.63
CA LYS A 33 12.32 6.17 -5.10
C LYS A 33 12.31 7.60 -4.56
N GLY A 34 12.25 7.71 -3.23
CA GLY A 34 12.43 8.97 -2.51
C GLY A 34 11.27 9.30 -1.57
N LEU A 35 11.38 10.47 -0.92
CA LEU A 35 10.50 10.87 0.16
C LEU A 35 9.02 10.97 -0.26
N LYS A 36 8.76 11.49 -1.47
CA LYS A 36 7.41 11.63 -2.03
C LYS A 36 6.72 10.28 -2.21
N ASP A 37 7.48 9.29 -2.66
CA ASP A 37 6.98 7.93 -2.83
C ASP A 37 6.74 7.26 -1.47
N SER A 38 7.62 7.49 -0.48
CA SER A 38 7.44 7.00 0.89
C SER A 38 6.16 7.56 1.49
N TRP A 39 5.90 8.84 1.26
CA TRP A 39 4.73 9.54 1.76
C TRP A 39 3.44 9.01 1.12
N ARG A 40 3.44 8.86 -0.22
CA ARG A 40 2.33 8.21 -0.94
C ARG A 40 2.07 6.79 -0.45
N LEU A 41 3.12 6.00 -0.23
CA LEU A 41 2.99 4.64 0.27
C LEU A 41 2.40 4.60 1.69
N GLY A 42 2.77 5.55 2.55
CA GLY A 42 2.21 5.70 3.89
C GLY A 42 0.72 6.06 3.86
N VAL A 43 0.31 6.99 3.01
CA VAL A 43 -1.10 7.37 2.81
C VAL A 43 -1.91 6.17 2.28
N LEU A 44 -1.37 5.44 1.30
CA LEU A 44 -1.99 4.23 0.75
C LEU A 44 -2.20 3.15 1.82
N HIS A 45 -1.23 2.96 2.71
CA HIS A 45 -1.33 1.99 3.80
C HIS A 45 -2.46 2.34 4.78
N VAL A 46 -2.60 3.62 5.15
CA VAL A 46 -3.68 4.09 6.03
C VAL A 46 -5.04 3.92 5.36
N GLU A 47 -5.15 4.27 4.08
CA GLU A 47 -6.40 4.13 3.33
C GLU A 47 -6.81 2.66 3.17
N CYS A 48 -5.84 1.77 2.89
CA CYS A 48 -6.07 0.33 2.83
C CYS A 48 -6.60 -0.23 4.16
N LYS A 49 -6.02 0.21 5.28
CA LYS A 49 -6.44 -0.21 6.62
C LYS A 49 -7.84 0.30 6.97
N ARG A 50 -8.19 1.51 6.49
CA ARG A 50 -9.53 2.08 6.64
C ARG A 50 -10.57 1.30 5.83
N LEU A 51 -10.24 0.95 4.58
CA LEU A 51 -11.13 0.17 3.70
C LEU A 51 -11.39 -1.23 4.26
N LYS A 52 -10.36 -1.91 4.78
CA LYS A 52 -10.54 -3.20 5.47
C LYS A 52 -11.52 -3.11 6.64
N LYS A 53 -11.44 -2.04 7.44
CA LYS A 53 -12.35 -1.78 8.56
C LYS A 53 -13.81 -1.51 8.16
N ILE A 54 -14.06 -1.17 6.90
CA ILE A 54 -15.40 -0.88 6.37
C ILE A 54 -16.00 -2.14 5.71
N GLN A 55 -15.15 -3.09 5.29
CA GLN A 55 -15.55 -4.39 4.74
C GLN A 55 -15.76 -5.47 5.81
N GLU A 56 -15.43 -5.19 7.08
CA GLU A 56 -15.70 -6.04 8.25
C GLU A 56 -17.01 -5.61 8.93
#